data_AF-A0A3B8LS40-F1
#
_entry.id   AF-A0A3B8LS40-F1
#
_cell.length_a   1.000
_cell.length_b   1.000
_cell.length_c   1.000
_cell.angle_alpha   90.00
_cell.angle_beta   90.00
_cell.angle_gamma   90.00
#
_symmetry.space_group_name_H-M   'P 1'
#
loop_
_entity.id
_entity.type
_entity.pdbx_description
1 polymer ?
#
loop_
_entity_poly.entity_id
_entity_poly.type
_entity_poly.pdbx_seq_one_letter_code
_entity_poly.pdbx_strand_id
1 'polypeptide(L)'
;ITGDSQPWVVGEHEIKYIVGSGVHFTMYLCEIDGFLVESPLTWYVAKPEWAMSPGYDSPHHLGFQREATAGCLFCHAGRATAIDNSYHRIRVDELAIGCERCHGPGSLHIARHSGGTSADGTDEDGTGFDRTIVNPARLDRDRAEAVCHQCHLQSRAYVDPRGRSLADYRPGQAIEDFQHYYRSTDPRQQMKVVGHSEQLMLSRCYKSSNSLTCITCHNPHATPAVADRPAHYRQLCQNCHGADDASRCTADENKRQQTRPADNCITCHMPTIPTKTLHTAVTHHRIGLHGDSAPGTVRRQSGRPDGDALEPLHDLSGYHQLDRQRSLGLATLKRVFQLGIGSGPRSQQLWDRSETLLLQVHKDGLSDPDVEATLAQLLFATNPNQAVRHAEAALKNPTIKVESRLNALYALASHHHSRRRPEKSLEYLDQLIRIRRSALDWEMRGLCQLQQRKLPAAIQSLETAVTIDPELLPAHDLLARLYDDLGKKTESARHRRRIRRLQAIFRSRRR
;
A
#
# COMPACT_ATOMS: atom_id res chain seq x y z
N ILE A 1 -27.70 -15.51 -11.94
CA ILE A 1 -28.64 -14.36 -11.90
C ILE A 1 -29.31 -14.30 -13.27
N THR A 2 -30.49 -14.90 -13.40
CA THR A 2 -31.31 -14.87 -14.61
C THR A 2 -32.56 -14.08 -14.28
N GLY A 3 -32.62 -12.87 -14.84
CA GLY A 3 -33.73 -11.93 -14.66
C GLY A 3 -33.41 -10.66 -15.42
N ASP A 4 -33.70 -10.65 -16.73
CA ASP A 4 -33.78 -9.47 -17.60
C ASP A 4 -32.69 -8.37 -17.47
N SER A 5 -31.46 -8.74 -17.14
CA SER A 5 -30.39 -7.76 -16.96
C SER A 5 -29.53 -7.66 -18.20
N GLN A 6 -30.01 -6.95 -19.23
CA GLN A 6 -29.10 -6.34 -20.20
C GLN A 6 -27.95 -5.68 -19.43
N PRO A 7 -26.69 -6.08 -19.67
CA PRO A 7 -25.55 -5.48 -18.98
C PRO A 7 -25.58 -3.98 -19.21
N TRP A 8 -25.27 -3.24 -18.16
CA TRP A 8 -25.35 -1.80 -18.21
C TRP A 8 -24.00 -1.19 -17.95
N VAL A 9 -23.57 -0.44 -18.95
CA VAL A 9 -22.34 0.32 -18.94
C VAL A 9 -22.53 1.50 -17.99
N VAL A 10 -21.83 1.47 -16.86
CA VAL A 10 -21.79 2.55 -15.87
C VAL A 10 -20.66 3.55 -16.14
N GLY A 11 -19.69 3.16 -16.97
CA GLY A 11 -18.55 3.93 -17.42
C GLY A 11 -17.71 3.10 -18.39
N GLU A 12 -16.96 3.77 -19.25
CA GLU A 12 -15.94 3.18 -20.12
C GLU A 12 -14.66 3.98 -19.88
N HIS A 13 -13.56 3.27 -19.60
CA HIS A 13 -12.30 3.89 -19.21
C HIS A 13 -11.15 3.19 -19.94
N GLU A 14 -10.27 3.99 -20.52
CA GLU A 14 -9.07 3.49 -21.17
C GLU A 14 -8.07 2.97 -20.11
N ILE A 15 -7.47 1.81 -20.39
CA ILE A 15 -6.35 1.31 -19.62
C ILE A 15 -5.10 2.06 -20.06
N LYS A 16 -4.49 2.83 -19.15
CA LYS A 16 -3.28 3.61 -19.44
C LYS A 16 -1.99 2.85 -19.12
N TYR A 17 -1.98 2.11 -18.01
CA TYR A 17 -0.81 1.38 -17.56
C TYR A 17 -1.10 -0.06 -17.21
N ILE A 18 -0.07 -0.88 -17.40
CA ILE A 18 0.01 -2.26 -16.95
C ILE A 18 1.02 -2.34 -15.81
N VAL A 19 0.64 -2.96 -14.69
CA VAL A 19 1.47 -3.06 -13.50
C VAL A 19 1.67 -4.53 -13.11
N GLY A 20 2.93 -4.89 -12.83
CA GLY A 20 3.34 -6.23 -12.43
C GLY A 20 4.27 -6.90 -13.43
N SER A 21 4.97 -7.95 -13.00
CA SER A 21 5.92 -8.69 -13.83
C SER A 21 5.25 -9.65 -14.83
N GLY A 22 3.92 -9.80 -14.77
CA GLY A 22 3.17 -10.76 -15.59
C GLY A 22 3.42 -12.22 -15.25
N VAL A 23 4.18 -12.54 -14.19
CA VAL A 23 4.49 -13.93 -13.79
C VAL A 23 3.28 -14.62 -13.14
N HIS A 24 2.57 -13.90 -12.27
CA HIS A 24 1.41 -14.43 -11.55
C HIS A 24 0.10 -13.78 -12.00
N PHE A 25 0.13 -12.47 -12.19
CA PHE A 25 -0.99 -11.68 -12.63
C PHE A 25 -0.52 -10.34 -13.19
N THR A 26 -1.42 -9.67 -13.89
CA THR A 26 -1.23 -8.36 -14.48
C THR A 26 -2.36 -7.45 -14.02
N MET A 27 -2.00 -6.36 -13.33
CA MET A 27 -2.94 -5.33 -12.88
C MET A 27 -2.96 -4.18 -13.88
N TYR A 28 -4.05 -3.42 -13.89
CA TYR A 28 -4.29 -2.36 -14.85
C TYR A 28 -4.66 -1.07 -14.13
N LEU A 29 -4.13 0.06 -14.60
CA LEU A 29 -4.47 1.38 -14.09
C LEU A 29 -5.12 2.22 -15.19
N CYS A 30 -6.12 3.00 -14.82
CA CYS A 30 -6.79 3.97 -15.68
C CYS A 30 -6.43 5.39 -15.24
N GLU A 31 -6.33 6.32 -16.18
CA GLU A 31 -6.30 7.74 -15.88
C GLU A 31 -7.65 8.36 -16.24
N ILE A 32 -8.36 8.87 -15.23
CA ILE A 32 -9.71 9.44 -15.38
C ILE A 32 -9.67 10.84 -14.79
N ASP A 33 -10.02 11.87 -15.58
CA ASP A 33 -9.95 13.27 -15.16
C ASP A 33 -8.52 13.70 -14.67
N GLY A 34 -7.50 13.06 -15.24
CA GLY A 34 -6.08 13.23 -14.87
C GLY A 34 -5.65 12.49 -13.60
N PHE A 35 -6.55 11.72 -12.99
CA PHE A 35 -6.32 10.99 -11.75
C PHE A 35 -6.16 9.49 -12.01
N LEU A 36 -5.12 8.90 -11.42
CA LEU A 36 -4.77 7.50 -11.60
C LEU A 36 -5.52 6.61 -10.61
N VAL A 37 -6.22 5.60 -11.13
CA VAL A 37 -7.04 4.67 -10.34
C VAL A 37 -6.79 3.22 -10.76
N GLU A 38 -6.99 2.30 -9.84
CA GLU A 38 -6.89 0.86 -10.09
C GLU A 38 -8.13 0.34 -10.83
N SER A 39 -7.91 -0.52 -11.83
CA SER A 39 -8.98 -1.28 -12.47
C SER A 39 -9.54 -2.34 -11.52
N PRO A 40 -10.86 -2.53 -11.44
CA PRO A 40 -11.49 -3.61 -10.67
C PRO A 40 -11.15 -5.02 -11.18
N LEU A 41 -10.56 -5.15 -12.37
CA LEU A 41 -10.23 -6.42 -12.99
C LEU A 41 -8.72 -6.60 -13.16
N THR A 42 -8.27 -7.83 -12.88
CA THR A 42 -6.90 -8.31 -13.02
C THR A 42 -6.90 -9.58 -13.87
N TRP A 43 -5.87 -9.74 -14.71
CA TRP A 43 -5.63 -10.99 -15.45
C TRP A 43 -4.75 -11.92 -14.62
N TYR A 44 -5.20 -13.13 -14.34
CA TYR A 44 -4.43 -14.13 -13.59
C TYR A 44 -3.82 -15.16 -14.54
N VAL A 45 -2.53 -15.47 -14.38
CA VAL A 45 -1.81 -16.37 -15.31
C VAL A 45 -1.99 -17.84 -14.96
N ALA A 46 -1.94 -18.17 -13.66
CA ALA A 46 -2.05 -19.56 -13.18
C ALA A 46 -3.41 -20.19 -13.52
N LYS A 47 -4.46 -19.37 -13.56
CA LYS A 47 -5.78 -19.71 -14.09
C LYS A 47 -6.13 -18.60 -15.08
N PRO A 48 -5.97 -18.82 -16.40
CA PRO A 48 -6.01 -17.77 -17.43
C PRO A 48 -7.43 -17.20 -17.56
N GLU A 49 -7.78 -16.32 -16.63
CA GLU A 49 -9.09 -15.70 -16.51
C GLU A 49 -8.97 -14.26 -15.99
N TRP A 50 -9.97 -13.47 -16.36
CA TRP A 50 -10.22 -12.19 -15.72
C TRP A 50 -10.99 -12.42 -14.43
N ALA A 51 -10.47 -11.90 -13.32
CA ALA A 51 -11.15 -11.92 -12.04
C ALA A 51 -10.96 -10.58 -11.31
N MET A 52 -11.66 -10.40 -10.20
CA MET A 52 -11.58 -9.18 -9.41
C MET A 52 -10.14 -8.93 -8.93
N SER A 53 -9.70 -7.67 -9.04
CA SER A 53 -8.43 -7.23 -8.50
C SER A 53 -8.40 -7.42 -6.97
N PRO A 54 -7.23 -7.63 -6.37
CA PRO A 54 -7.13 -7.82 -4.92
C PRO A 54 -7.68 -6.64 -4.12
N GLY A 55 -8.63 -6.89 -3.22
CA GLY A 55 -9.34 -5.85 -2.46
C GLY A 55 -10.64 -5.38 -3.12
N TYR A 56 -11.07 -6.00 -4.23
CA TYR A 56 -12.39 -5.83 -4.84
C TYR A 56 -13.34 -7.02 -4.56
N ASP A 57 -12.87 -7.99 -3.78
CA ASP A 57 -13.56 -9.19 -3.31
C ASP A 57 -14.61 -8.88 -2.22
N SER A 58 -15.41 -7.84 -2.45
CA SER A 58 -16.54 -7.43 -1.62
C SER A 58 -17.70 -6.97 -2.51
N PRO A 59 -18.97 -7.26 -2.14
CA PRO A 59 -20.14 -6.73 -2.84
C PRO A 59 -20.22 -5.20 -2.87
N HIS A 60 -19.44 -4.50 -2.04
CA HIS A 60 -19.37 -3.03 -1.96
C HIS A 60 -17.93 -2.55 -2.21
N HIS A 61 -17.39 -2.86 -3.40
CA HIS A 61 -16.06 -2.42 -3.80
C HIS A 61 -16.07 -1.02 -4.41
N LEU A 62 -14.91 -0.36 -4.45
CA LEU A 62 -14.76 1.03 -4.89
C LEU A 62 -14.86 1.26 -6.41
N GLY A 63 -14.93 0.20 -7.22
CA GLY A 63 -14.95 0.36 -8.69
C GLY A 63 -13.72 1.14 -9.17
N PHE A 64 -13.91 2.10 -10.06
CA PHE A 64 -12.84 2.99 -10.55
C PHE A 64 -12.57 4.19 -9.63
N GLN A 65 -12.77 4.03 -8.31
CA GLN A 65 -12.46 5.06 -7.31
C GLN A 65 -11.22 4.75 -6.46
N ARG A 66 -10.68 3.52 -6.54
CA ARG A 66 -9.50 3.13 -5.75
C ARG A 66 -8.26 3.82 -6.31
N GLU A 67 -7.65 4.67 -5.49
CA GLU A 67 -6.56 5.55 -5.89
C GLU A 67 -5.24 4.80 -6.08
N ALA A 68 -4.50 5.11 -7.17
CA ALA A 68 -3.12 4.67 -7.35
C ALA A 68 -2.17 5.85 -7.10
N THR A 69 -1.50 5.85 -5.96
CA THR A 69 -0.68 6.98 -5.49
C THR A 69 0.80 6.83 -5.87
N ALA A 70 1.60 7.89 -5.69
CA ALA A 70 3.05 7.80 -5.79
C ALA A 70 3.64 6.76 -4.84
N GLY A 71 3.03 6.57 -3.65
CA GLY A 71 3.43 5.53 -2.70
C GLY A 71 3.18 4.11 -3.23
N CYS A 72 2.09 3.88 -3.97
CA CYS A 72 1.87 2.61 -4.67
C CYS A 72 2.94 2.40 -5.75
N LEU A 73 3.19 3.43 -6.56
CA LEU A 73 4.11 3.34 -7.68
C LEU A 73 5.59 3.34 -7.29
N PHE A 74 5.93 3.68 -6.04
CA PHE A 74 7.30 3.62 -5.53
C PHE A 74 7.95 2.24 -5.72
N CYS A 75 7.17 1.16 -5.51
CA CYS A 75 7.62 -0.22 -5.68
C CYS A 75 7.26 -0.81 -7.05
N HIS A 76 6.41 -0.11 -7.81
CA HIS A 76 5.76 -0.64 -9.02
C HIS A 76 6.12 0.13 -10.29
N ALA A 77 6.97 1.15 -10.19
CA ALA A 77 7.54 1.91 -11.29
C ALA A 77 8.98 2.34 -10.93
N GLY A 78 9.82 2.59 -11.94
CA GLY A 78 11.17 3.10 -11.73
C GLY A 78 11.17 4.45 -11.06
N ARG A 79 10.37 5.38 -11.62
CA ARG A 79 10.23 6.73 -11.11
C ARG A 79 8.84 7.26 -11.41
N ALA A 80 8.12 7.58 -10.35
CA ALA A 80 6.78 8.14 -10.39
C ALA A 80 6.67 9.26 -9.36
N THR A 81 6.08 10.39 -9.75
CA THR A 81 5.99 11.58 -8.91
C THR A 81 4.59 12.17 -8.94
N ALA A 82 4.12 12.63 -7.79
CA ALA A 82 2.86 13.36 -7.71
C ALA A 82 2.99 14.72 -8.41
N ILE A 83 1.99 15.08 -9.22
CA ILE A 83 1.88 16.38 -9.87
C ILE A 83 1.20 17.35 -8.90
N ASP A 84 1.79 18.53 -8.67
CA ASP A 84 1.23 19.60 -7.82
C ASP A 84 0.77 19.15 -6.43
N ASN A 85 1.52 18.25 -5.79
CA ASN A 85 1.15 17.60 -4.52
C ASN A 85 -0.23 16.92 -4.53
N SER A 86 -0.69 16.47 -5.69
CA SER A 86 -1.88 15.64 -5.80
C SER A 86 -1.67 14.29 -5.13
N TYR A 87 -2.74 13.73 -4.58
CA TYR A 87 -2.72 12.40 -3.98
C TYR A 87 -2.56 11.29 -5.02
N HIS A 88 -3.13 11.46 -6.21
CA HIS A 88 -3.09 10.43 -7.26
C HIS A 88 -3.16 10.99 -8.69
N ARG A 89 -2.78 12.25 -8.94
CA ARG A 89 -2.29 12.65 -10.28
C ARG A 89 -0.80 12.39 -10.35
N ILE A 90 -0.40 11.39 -11.11
CA ILE A 90 0.98 10.88 -11.10
C ILE A 90 1.59 10.99 -12.48
N ARG A 91 2.82 11.54 -12.54
CA ARG A 91 3.69 11.46 -13.70
C ARG A 91 4.64 10.28 -13.53
N VAL A 92 4.60 9.33 -14.45
CA VAL A 92 5.51 8.18 -14.50
C VAL A 92 6.60 8.46 -15.52
N ASP A 93 7.83 8.60 -15.04
CA ASP A 93 9.01 8.90 -15.86
C ASP A 93 9.72 7.63 -16.32
N GLU A 94 9.71 6.60 -15.47
CA GLU A 94 10.33 5.31 -15.75
C GLU A 94 9.35 4.21 -15.37
N LEU A 95 8.96 3.40 -16.35
CA LEU A 95 7.95 2.35 -16.18
C LEU A 95 8.45 1.17 -15.33
N ALA A 96 9.72 0.77 -15.51
CA ALA A 96 10.31 -0.37 -14.82
C ALA A 96 11.31 0.10 -13.75
N ILE A 97 11.50 -0.72 -12.71
CA ILE A 97 12.52 -0.48 -11.67
C ILE A 97 13.90 -0.41 -12.33
N GLY A 98 14.46 0.80 -12.40
CA GLY A 98 15.76 1.07 -13.03
C GLY A 98 16.95 0.91 -12.08
N CYS A 99 18.15 1.06 -12.64
CA CYS A 99 19.42 0.89 -11.92
C CYS A 99 19.50 1.74 -10.65
N GLU A 100 19.07 3.00 -10.73
CA GLU A 100 19.22 3.96 -9.64
C GLU A 100 18.39 3.64 -8.39
N ARG A 101 17.35 2.79 -8.53
CA ARG A 101 16.57 2.32 -7.37
C ARG A 101 17.43 1.51 -6.39
N CYS A 102 18.37 0.74 -6.94
CA CYS A 102 19.23 -0.17 -6.18
C CYS A 102 20.63 0.38 -5.97
N HIS A 103 21.11 1.21 -6.90
CA HIS A 103 22.47 1.72 -6.94
C HIS A 103 22.61 3.21 -6.57
N GLY A 104 21.49 3.90 -6.36
CA GLY A 104 21.46 5.34 -6.14
C GLY A 104 21.64 6.15 -7.44
N PRO A 105 21.60 7.48 -7.38
CA PRO A 105 21.75 8.34 -8.55
C PRO A 105 23.08 8.08 -9.28
N GLY A 106 23.03 7.70 -10.56
CA GLY A 106 24.18 7.29 -11.35
C GLY A 106 24.91 8.43 -12.07
N SER A 107 24.51 9.68 -11.87
CA SER A 107 25.06 10.84 -12.59
C SER A 107 26.59 10.98 -12.45
N LEU A 108 27.15 10.74 -11.25
CA LEU A 108 28.60 10.78 -11.03
C LEU A 108 29.32 9.63 -11.74
N HIS A 109 28.72 8.45 -11.74
CA HIS A 109 29.23 7.28 -12.47
C HIS A 109 29.25 7.50 -13.97
N ILE A 110 28.17 8.02 -14.53
CA ILE A 110 28.11 8.39 -15.95
C ILE A 110 29.18 9.44 -16.27
N ALA A 111 29.31 10.50 -15.46
CA ALA A 111 30.31 11.55 -15.67
C ALA A 111 31.74 11.01 -15.67
N ARG A 112 32.06 10.12 -14.72
CA ARG A 112 33.37 9.47 -14.62
C ARG A 112 33.72 8.67 -15.87
N HIS A 113 32.80 7.84 -16.37
CA HIS A 113 33.08 6.95 -17.51
C HIS A 113 32.87 7.61 -18.88
N SER A 114 32.05 8.67 -18.97
CA SER A 114 31.83 9.40 -20.24
C SER A 114 32.90 10.48 -20.51
N GLY A 115 33.60 10.96 -19.47
CA GLY A 115 34.56 12.06 -19.57
C GLY A 115 35.95 11.69 -20.09
N GLY A 116 36.20 10.42 -20.48
CA GLY A 116 37.49 9.96 -21.01
C GLY A 116 38.66 9.93 -20.00
N THR A 117 38.49 10.51 -18.81
CA THR A 117 39.46 10.45 -17.70
C THR A 117 39.21 9.21 -16.86
N SER A 118 39.71 8.06 -17.33
CA SER A 118 40.33 6.95 -16.57
C SER A 118 40.43 5.71 -17.47
N ALA A 119 41.19 5.81 -18.56
CA ALA A 119 41.64 4.63 -19.30
C ALA A 119 42.76 3.87 -18.56
N ASP A 120 43.41 4.51 -17.57
CA ASP A 120 44.22 3.84 -16.55
C ASP A 120 43.35 3.63 -15.31
N GLY A 121 42.89 2.40 -15.11
CA GLY A 121 41.96 1.96 -14.06
C GLY A 121 42.52 1.98 -12.63
N THR A 122 43.35 2.97 -12.30
CA THR A 122 43.73 3.24 -10.91
C THR A 122 42.87 4.39 -10.40
N ASP A 123 41.91 4.08 -9.53
CA ASP A 123 41.38 5.08 -8.60
C ASP A 123 42.53 5.81 -7.89
N GLU A 124 42.29 6.99 -7.32
CA GLU A 124 43.28 7.70 -6.49
C GLU A 124 43.82 6.85 -5.32
N ASP A 125 43.14 5.76 -4.96
CA ASP A 125 43.55 4.78 -3.96
C ASP A 125 43.99 3.41 -4.53
N GLY A 126 44.08 3.26 -5.85
CA GLY A 126 44.62 2.07 -6.52
C GLY A 126 43.77 0.79 -6.41
N THR A 127 42.50 0.89 -5.99
CA THR A 127 41.65 -0.29 -5.73
C THR A 127 40.86 -0.80 -6.93
N GLY A 128 40.69 0.00 -7.98
CA GLY A 128 39.87 -0.34 -9.15
C GLY A 128 38.37 -0.42 -8.84
N PHE A 129 37.93 0.13 -7.70
CA PHE A 129 36.56 0.15 -7.24
C PHE A 129 35.90 1.50 -7.48
N ASP A 130 34.86 1.49 -8.32
CA ASP A 130 34.09 2.69 -8.62
C ASP A 130 33.21 3.12 -7.45
N ARG A 131 33.66 4.14 -6.70
CA ARG A 131 32.94 4.74 -5.58
C ARG A 131 31.80 5.69 -5.99
N THR A 132 31.64 5.96 -7.28
CA THR A 132 30.62 6.91 -7.75
C THR A 132 29.23 6.29 -7.89
N ILE A 133 29.11 4.97 -7.69
CA ILE A 133 27.87 4.22 -7.70
C ILE A 133 27.87 3.18 -6.57
N VAL A 134 26.73 2.97 -5.91
CA VAL A 134 26.64 2.03 -4.81
C VAL A 134 26.71 0.60 -5.36
N ASN A 135 27.52 -0.27 -4.75
CA ASN A 135 27.48 -1.70 -5.03
C ASN A 135 26.97 -2.45 -3.79
N PRO A 136 25.72 -2.96 -3.78
CA PRO A 136 25.16 -3.68 -2.63
C PRO A 136 25.99 -4.86 -2.13
N ALA A 137 26.77 -5.52 -3.00
CA ALA A 137 27.64 -6.63 -2.60
C ALA A 137 28.86 -6.21 -1.76
N ARG A 138 29.14 -4.92 -1.66
CA ARG A 138 30.22 -4.34 -0.85
C ARG A 138 29.72 -3.67 0.44
N LEU A 139 28.40 -3.61 0.64
CA LEU A 139 27.80 -3.07 1.84
C LEU A 139 27.83 -4.11 2.96
N ASP A 140 27.77 -3.66 4.21
CA ASP A 140 27.41 -4.56 5.31
C ASP A 140 26.00 -5.12 5.08
N ARG A 141 25.70 -6.22 5.77
CA ARG A 141 24.48 -6.99 5.58
C ARG A 141 23.22 -6.12 5.68
N ASP A 142 23.11 -5.29 6.71
CA ASP A 142 21.89 -4.53 6.99
C ASP A 142 21.66 -3.47 5.90
N ARG A 143 22.74 -2.81 5.45
CA ARG A 143 22.69 -1.84 4.35
C ARG A 143 22.46 -2.49 2.99
N ALA A 144 22.98 -3.70 2.75
CA ALA A 144 22.70 -4.46 1.53
C ALA A 144 21.21 -4.87 1.45
N GLU A 145 20.65 -5.37 2.55
CA GLU A 145 19.25 -5.79 2.59
C GLU A 145 18.27 -4.61 2.59
N ALA A 146 18.67 -3.48 3.17
CA ALA A 146 17.90 -2.22 3.12
C ALA A 146 17.51 -1.83 1.69
N VAL A 147 18.36 -2.11 0.70
CA VAL A 147 18.06 -1.89 -0.72
C VAL A 147 16.82 -2.66 -1.15
N CYS A 148 16.70 -3.92 -0.75
CA CYS A 148 15.55 -4.78 -1.06
C CYS A 148 14.32 -4.44 -0.20
N HIS A 149 14.54 -4.00 1.05
CA HIS A 149 13.50 -3.66 2.01
C HIS A 149 12.59 -2.51 1.55
N GLN A 150 13.11 -1.60 0.71
CA GLN A 150 12.33 -0.57 0.02
C GLN A 150 10.99 -1.08 -0.54
N CYS A 151 10.99 -2.31 -1.10
CA CYS A 151 9.83 -2.90 -1.76
C CYS A 151 9.38 -4.23 -1.12
N HIS A 152 10.32 -5.05 -0.65
CA HIS A 152 10.08 -6.43 -0.21
C HIS A 152 9.90 -6.60 1.30
N LEU A 153 9.98 -5.50 2.07
CA LEU A 153 9.67 -5.48 3.49
C LEU A 153 8.33 -4.79 3.76
N GLN A 154 7.23 -5.47 3.47
CA GLN A 154 5.89 -4.97 3.83
C GLN A 154 5.41 -5.59 5.14
N SER A 155 5.92 -5.03 6.24
CA SER A 155 5.54 -5.41 7.59
C SER A 155 4.06 -5.09 7.88
N ARG A 156 3.63 -5.35 9.12
CA ARG A 156 2.23 -5.21 9.52
C ARG A 156 1.75 -3.76 9.46
N ALA A 157 2.62 -2.83 9.81
CA ALA A 157 2.42 -1.40 9.63
C ALA A 157 3.79 -0.73 9.45
N TYR A 158 3.82 0.35 8.67
CA TYR A 158 5.03 1.15 8.50
C TYR A 158 4.67 2.62 8.43
N VAL A 159 5.52 3.46 8.98
CA VAL A 159 5.35 4.92 9.00
C VAL A 159 6.69 5.58 8.77
N ASP A 160 6.69 6.73 8.12
CA ASP A 160 7.94 7.45 7.95
C ASP A 160 8.30 8.20 9.25
N PRO A 161 9.60 8.32 9.56
CA PRO A 161 10.08 9.23 10.59
C PRO A 161 9.69 10.68 10.31
N ARG A 162 9.73 11.52 11.34
CA ARG A 162 9.35 12.94 11.20
C ARG A 162 10.30 13.66 10.26
N GLY A 163 9.76 14.35 9.25
CA GLY A 163 10.55 15.09 8.26
C GLY A 163 11.33 14.23 7.27
N ARG A 164 11.04 12.92 7.19
CA ARG A 164 11.63 11.98 6.24
C ARG A 164 10.55 11.23 5.48
N SER A 165 10.93 10.67 4.34
CA SER A 165 10.13 9.75 3.54
C SER A 165 10.99 8.64 2.98
N LEU A 166 10.39 7.48 2.70
CA LEU A 166 11.05 6.41 1.94
C LEU A 166 11.56 6.89 0.56
N ALA A 167 10.96 7.94 -0.02
CA ALA A 167 11.44 8.58 -1.25
C ALA A 167 12.83 9.22 -1.12
N ASP A 168 13.23 9.58 0.10
CA ASP A 168 14.53 10.20 0.38
C ASP A 168 15.65 9.17 0.58
N TYR A 169 15.30 7.89 0.75
CA TYR A 169 16.27 6.81 0.96
C TYR A 169 17.27 6.73 -0.20
N ARG A 170 18.54 6.53 0.13
CA ARG A 170 19.60 6.21 -0.83
C ARG A 170 20.28 4.90 -0.42
N PRO A 171 20.57 3.99 -1.37
CA PRO A 171 21.30 2.76 -1.10
C PRO A 171 22.59 3.01 -0.30
N GLY A 172 22.83 2.17 0.71
CA GLY A 172 23.93 2.35 1.66
C GLY A 172 23.55 3.09 2.95
N GLN A 173 22.33 3.63 3.06
CA GLN A 173 21.80 4.24 4.29
C GLN A 173 20.97 3.24 5.12
N ALA A 174 20.70 3.58 6.38
CA ALA A 174 19.80 2.82 7.23
C ALA A 174 18.35 2.98 6.75
N ILE A 175 17.61 1.89 6.61
CA ILE A 175 16.22 1.98 6.14
C ILE A 175 15.31 2.60 7.21
N GLU A 176 15.63 2.37 8.48
CA GLU A 176 14.95 2.91 9.65
C GLU A 176 15.00 4.44 9.72
N ASP A 177 15.95 5.09 9.04
CA ASP A 177 16.02 6.55 8.89
C ASP A 177 14.95 7.15 7.98
N PHE A 178 14.28 6.29 7.20
CA PHE A 178 13.29 6.71 6.22
C PHE A 178 11.95 5.99 6.40
N GLN A 179 11.93 4.84 7.07
CA GLN A 179 10.72 4.09 7.36
C GLN A 179 10.84 3.22 8.63
N HIS A 180 9.97 3.48 9.60
CA HIS A 180 9.80 2.64 10.79
C HIS A 180 8.82 1.50 10.48
N TYR A 181 9.34 0.28 10.38
CA TYR A 181 8.55 -0.95 10.19
C TYR A 181 8.14 -1.56 11.52
N TYR A 182 6.90 -2.03 11.60
CA TYR A 182 6.32 -2.67 12.77
C TYR A 182 5.75 -4.05 12.42
N ARG A 183 6.09 -5.04 13.24
CA ARG A 183 5.55 -6.40 13.13
C ARG A 183 4.57 -6.70 14.26
N SER A 184 3.86 -7.82 14.12
CA SER A 184 3.00 -8.34 15.18
C SER A 184 3.84 -8.95 16.29
N THR A 185 3.46 -8.74 17.55
CA THR A 185 4.04 -9.49 18.67
C THR A 185 3.52 -10.93 18.77
N ASP A 186 2.45 -11.30 18.04
CA ASP A 186 1.92 -12.68 18.03
C ASP A 186 2.71 -13.56 17.05
N PRO A 187 3.51 -14.53 17.55
CA PRO A 187 4.36 -15.37 16.72
C PRO A 187 3.58 -16.39 15.86
N ARG A 188 2.25 -16.50 16.06
CA ARG A 188 1.38 -17.47 15.38
C ARG A 188 0.66 -16.91 14.14
N GLN A 189 0.87 -15.63 13.82
CA GLN A 189 0.13 -14.99 12.75
C GLN A 189 0.67 -15.37 11.35
N GLN A 190 -0.25 -15.67 10.42
CA GLN A 190 0.07 -15.97 9.02
C GLN A 190 0.68 -14.75 8.30
N MET A 191 1.78 -15.00 7.60
CA MET A 191 2.59 -14.02 6.87
C MET A 191 1.93 -13.63 5.53
N LYS A 192 2.21 -12.42 5.01
CA LYS A 192 1.66 -11.88 3.73
C LYS A 192 2.59 -12.15 2.52
N VAL A 193 2.04 -11.97 1.31
CA VAL A 193 2.69 -12.08 -0.03
C VAL A 193 4.03 -11.34 -0.13
N VAL A 194 4.13 -10.18 0.53
CA VAL A 194 5.23 -9.20 0.41
C VAL A 194 6.02 -9.08 1.73
N GLY A 195 5.97 -10.13 2.54
CA GLY A 195 6.73 -10.25 3.78
C GLY A 195 8.00 -11.10 3.65
N HIS A 196 8.55 -11.29 2.45
CA HIS A 196 9.69 -12.21 2.22
C HIS A 196 10.88 -11.90 3.12
N SER A 197 11.23 -10.61 3.29
CA SER A 197 12.32 -10.19 4.17
C SER A 197 12.03 -10.55 5.64
N GLU A 198 10.83 -10.25 6.15
CA GLU A 198 10.43 -10.63 7.51
C GLU A 198 10.41 -12.16 7.70
N GLN A 199 9.98 -12.92 6.68
CA GLN A 199 10.00 -14.38 6.69
C GLN A 199 11.42 -14.93 6.79
N LEU A 200 12.34 -14.37 6.00
CA LEU A 200 13.75 -14.75 6.02
C LEU A 200 14.40 -14.41 7.36
N MET A 201 14.10 -13.25 7.95
CA MET A 201 14.57 -12.85 9.28
C MET A 201 14.19 -13.84 10.40
N LEU A 202 13.13 -14.62 10.20
CA LEU A 202 12.69 -15.65 11.15
C LEU A 202 13.41 -17.00 10.97
N SER A 203 14.16 -17.20 9.88
CA SER A 203 14.90 -18.43 9.61
C SER A 203 16.09 -18.60 10.53
N ARG A 204 16.34 -19.85 10.95
CA ARG A 204 17.52 -20.18 11.77
C ARG A 204 18.83 -19.90 11.03
N CYS A 205 18.91 -20.27 9.74
CA CYS A 205 20.09 -20.01 8.93
C CYS A 205 20.39 -18.51 8.79
N TYR A 206 19.35 -17.67 8.65
CA TYR A 206 19.50 -16.23 8.63
C TYR A 206 20.02 -15.69 9.97
N LYS A 207 19.43 -16.12 11.10
CA LYS A 207 19.85 -15.69 12.44
C LYS A 207 21.24 -16.17 12.83
N SER A 208 21.68 -17.32 12.31
CA SER A 208 23.00 -17.90 12.57
C SER A 208 24.09 -17.42 11.61
N SER A 209 23.74 -16.59 10.62
CA SER A 209 24.69 -16.01 9.68
C SER A 209 24.79 -14.50 9.87
N ASN A 210 25.99 -13.95 9.72
CA ASN A 210 26.24 -12.51 9.70
C ASN A 210 26.38 -11.95 8.27
N SER A 211 26.35 -12.81 7.25
CA SER A 211 26.61 -12.43 5.84
C SER A 211 25.51 -12.87 4.86
N LEU A 212 24.52 -13.66 5.30
CA LEU A 212 23.42 -14.10 4.46
C LEU A 212 22.47 -12.93 4.19
N THR A 213 22.32 -12.61 2.91
CA THR A 213 21.46 -11.53 2.39
C THR A 213 20.56 -12.06 1.27
N CYS A 214 19.67 -11.21 0.77
CA CYS A 214 18.85 -11.52 -0.40
C CYS A 214 19.69 -11.92 -1.63
N ILE A 215 20.83 -11.25 -1.84
CA ILE A 215 21.71 -11.48 -3.00
C ILE A 215 22.65 -12.68 -2.84
N THR A 216 22.66 -13.33 -1.67
CA THR A 216 23.32 -14.64 -1.50
C THR A 216 22.61 -15.71 -2.32
N CYS A 217 21.29 -15.58 -2.51
CA CYS A 217 20.47 -16.58 -3.21
C CYS A 217 19.87 -16.06 -4.53
N HIS A 218 19.71 -14.75 -4.69
CA HIS A 218 19.11 -14.16 -5.88
C HIS A 218 20.09 -13.25 -6.62
N ASN A 219 20.15 -13.39 -7.95
CA ASN A 219 20.82 -12.42 -8.80
C ASN A 219 19.80 -11.32 -9.18
N PRO A 220 20.03 -10.05 -8.81
CA PRO A 220 19.08 -8.97 -9.08
C PRO A 220 19.04 -8.55 -10.57
N HIS A 221 20.02 -8.96 -11.37
CA HIS A 221 20.13 -8.61 -12.79
C HIS A 221 19.74 -9.74 -13.74
N ALA A 222 19.70 -10.98 -13.26
CA ALA A 222 19.39 -12.14 -14.09
C ALA A 222 18.58 -13.16 -13.29
N THR A 223 17.52 -13.67 -13.92
CA THR A 223 16.76 -14.79 -13.36
C THR A 223 17.18 -16.08 -14.07
N PRO A 224 17.51 -17.17 -13.34
CA PRO A 224 17.79 -18.45 -13.98
C PRO A 224 16.57 -18.96 -14.76
N ALA A 225 16.85 -19.63 -15.88
CA ALA A 225 15.83 -20.26 -16.71
C ALA A 225 14.99 -21.23 -15.86
N VAL A 226 13.69 -21.34 -16.18
CA VAL A 226 12.74 -22.12 -15.36
C VAL A 226 13.20 -23.56 -15.15
N ALA A 227 13.80 -24.17 -16.18
CA ALA A 227 14.31 -25.54 -16.13
C ALA A 227 15.50 -25.70 -15.16
N ASP A 228 16.34 -24.67 -15.01
CA ASP A 228 17.58 -24.73 -14.22
C ASP A 228 17.37 -24.34 -12.75
N ARG A 229 16.26 -23.67 -12.43
CA ARG A 229 15.94 -23.15 -11.09
C ARG A 229 16.12 -24.21 -9.97
N PRO A 230 15.58 -25.44 -10.09
CA PRO A 230 15.71 -26.40 -8.99
C PRO A 230 17.16 -26.76 -8.68
N ALA A 231 17.97 -27.03 -9.71
CA ALA A 231 19.40 -27.36 -9.53
C ALA A 231 20.18 -26.16 -8.99
N HIS A 232 19.91 -24.95 -9.52
CA HIS A 232 20.53 -23.72 -9.06
C HIS A 232 20.27 -23.45 -7.57
N TYR A 233 19.01 -23.46 -7.13
CA TYR A 233 18.67 -23.20 -5.73
C TYR A 233 19.12 -24.31 -4.79
N ARG A 234 19.10 -25.58 -5.22
CA ARG A 234 19.67 -26.69 -4.45
C ARG A 234 21.16 -26.48 -4.18
N GLN A 235 21.93 -26.10 -5.20
CA GLN A 235 23.36 -25.83 -5.05
C GLN A 235 23.62 -24.70 -4.05
N LEU A 236 22.81 -23.63 -4.06
CA LEU A 236 22.91 -22.53 -3.10
C LEU A 236 22.72 -23.00 -1.65
N CYS A 237 21.77 -23.90 -1.39
CA CYS A 237 21.61 -24.52 -0.07
C CYS A 237 22.85 -25.34 0.31
N GLN A 238 23.35 -26.16 -0.63
CA GLN A 238 24.49 -27.06 -0.40
C GLN A 238 25.81 -26.31 -0.16
N ASN A 239 25.95 -25.08 -0.63
CA ASN A 239 27.14 -24.26 -0.34
C ASN A 239 27.35 -24.02 1.18
N CYS A 240 26.29 -24.07 1.99
CA CYS A 240 26.38 -23.97 3.44
C CYS A 240 26.11 -25.31 4.16
N HIS A 241 25.28 -26.18 3.56
CA HIS A 241 24.85 -27.43 4.18
C HIS A 241 25.71 -28.65 3.81
N GLY A 242 26.52 -28.55 2.75
CA GLY A 242 27.39 -29.60 2.19
C GLY A 242 26.76 -30.31 0.99
N ALA A 243 27.57 -30.97 0.15
CA ALA A 243 27.08 -31.78 -0.97
C ALA A 243 26.46 -33.11 -0.50
N ASP A 244 26.97 -33.67 0.59
CA ASP A 244 26.49 -34.92 1.22
C ASP A 244 25.20 -34.74 2.04
N ASP A 245 24.45 -33.65 1.83
CA ASP A 245 23.28 -33.27 2.63
C ASP A 245 22.14 -34.31 2.56
N ALA A 246 22.16 -35.24 1.61
CA ALA A 246 21.29 -36.42 1.61
C ALA A 246 21.47 -37.30 2.86
N SER A 247 22.65 -37.28 3.49
CA SER A 247 22.96 -37.95 4.76
C SER A 247 22.55 -37.16 6.01
N ARG A 248 22.40 -35.83 5.90
CA ARG A 248 21.97 -34.93 6.99
C ARG A 248 20.47 -34.65 6.96
N CYS A 249 19.86 -34.75 5.79
CA CYS A 249 18.41 -34.69 5.62
C CYS A 249 17.79 -35.96 6.18
N THR A 250 17.24 -35.87 7.38
CA THR A 250 16.57 -36.99 8.07
C THR A 250 15.19 -37.32 7.47
N ALA A 251 14.79 -36.69 6.37
CA ALA A 251 13.56 -37.03 5.67
C ALA A 251 13.72 -38.38 4.95
N ASP A 252 12.67 -39.18 4.99
CA ASP A 252 12.58 -40.47 4.28
C ASP A 252 12.94 -40.31 2.81
N GLU A 253 13.73 -41.26 2.28
CA GLU A 253 14.20 -41.22 0.90
C GLU A 253 13.05 -41.19 -0.10
N ASN A 254 11.97 -41.95 0.12
CA ASN A 254 10.81 -41.93 -0.78
C ASN A 254 10.16 -40.54 -0.80
N LYS A 255 10.08 -39.87 0.36
CA LYS A 255 9.53 -38.51 0.44
C LYS A 255 10.41 -37.51 -0.32
N ARG A 256 11.74 -37.68 -0.32
CA ARG A 256 12.65 -36.83 -1.11
C ARG A 256 12.56 -37.12 -2.61
N GLN A 257 12.42 -38.39 -3.00
CA GLN A 257 12.23 -38.79 -4.39
C GLN A 257 10.87 -38.35 -4.97
N GLN A 258 9.88 -38.06 -4.11
CA GLN A 258 8.58 -37.54 -4.52
C GLN A 258 8.58 -36.05 -4.88
N THR A 259 9.61 -35.27 -4.51
CA THR A 259 9.70 -33.88 -4.98
C THR A 259 9.95 -33.86 -6.49
N ARG A 260 9.59 -32.77 -7.17
CA ARG A 260 9.84 -32.60 -8.60
C ARG A 260 10.72 -31.36 -8.86
N PRO A 261 11.97 -31.51 -9.33
CA PRO A 261 12.74 -32.76 -9.43
C PRO A 261 13.03 -33.40 -8.05
N ALA A 262 13.54 -34.63 -8.03
CA ALA A 262 13.88 -35.33 -6.79
C ALA A 262 14.91 -34.53 -5.96
N ASP A 263 14.82 -34.67 -4.63
CA ASP A 263 15.62 -33.94 -3.63
C ASP A 263 15.60 -32.40 -3.81
N ASN A 264 14.44 -31.85 -4.15
CA ASN A 264 14.28 -30.40 -4.26
C ASN A 264 14.04 -29.78 -2.88
N CYS A 265 15.10 -29.22 -2.28
CA CYS A 265 15.10 -28.68 -0.91
C CYS A 265 13.97 -27.67 -0.65
N ILE A 266 13.68 -26.78 -1.62
CA ILE A 266 12.69 -25.71 -1.45
C ILE A 266 11.27 -26.25 -1.32
N THR A 267 10.96 -27.44 -1.85
CA THR A 267 9.63 -28.05 -1.76
C THR A 267 9.21 -28.26 -0.30
N CYS A 268 10.14 -28.68 0.56
CA CYS A 268 9.87 -28.89 1.99
C CYS A 268 10.28 -27.69 2.84
N HIS A 269 11.40 -27.04 2.54
CA HIS A 269 11.97 -26.00 3.41
C HIS A 269 11.43 -24.59 3.15
N MET A 270 10.87 -24.35 1.96
CA MET A 270 10.31 -23.07 1.51
C MET A 270 8.97 -23.30 0.81
N PRO A 271 7.98 -23.90 1.48
CA PRO A 271 6.76 -24.36 0.83
C PRO A 271 5.98 -23.20 0.19
N THR A 272 5.32 -23.48 -0.92
CA THR A 272 4.40 -22.51 -1.54
C THR A 272 3.15 -22.39 -0.66
N ILE A 273 2.85 -21.18 -0.20
CA ILE A 273 1.65 -20.90 0.59
C ILE A 273 0.59 -20.19 -0.26
N PRO A 274 -0.68 -20.60 -0.18
CA PRO A 274 -1.77 -19.80 -0.74
C PRO A 274 -1.83 -18.48 0.01
N THR A 275 -2.05 -17.39 -0.70
CA THR A 275 -2.14 -16.07 -0.09
C THR A 275 -3.56 -15.55 -0.07
N LYS A 276 -3.82 -14.50 0.71
CA LYS A 276 -5.13 -13.83 0.73
C LYS A 276 -5.44 -13.11 -0.59
N THR A 277 -4.44 -12.88 -1.43
CA THR A 277 -4.62 -12.40 -2.79
C THR A 277 -5.15 -13.55 -3.62
N LEU A 278 -6.39 -13.41 -4.13
CA LEU A 278 -7.07 -14.45 -4.92
C LEU A 278 -6.13 -15.03 -5.98
N HIS A 279 -6.14 -16.36 -6.12
CA HIS A 279 -5.45 -17.10 -7.19
C HIS A 279 -3.92 -16.92 -7.25
N THR A 280 -3.26 -16.51 -6.15
CA THR A 280 -1.79 -16.42 -6.08
C THR A 280 -1.22 -17.21 -4.90
N ALA A 281 -0.22 -18.03 -5.20
CA ALA A 281 0.56 -18.76 -4.23
C ALA A 281 2.02 -18.31 -4.34
N VAL A 282 2.68 -18.07 -3.22
CA VAL A 282 4.07 -17.58 -3.19
C VAL A 282 4.95 -18.51 -2.37
N THR A 283 6.21 -18.60 -2.75
CA THR A 283 7.24 -19.36 -2.02
C THR A 283 7.49 -18.71 -0.66
N HIS A 284 7.34 -19.47 0.41
CA HIS A 284 7.59 -18.98 1.76
C HIS A 284 9.10 -18.86 2.04
N HIS A 285 9.57 -17.66 2.39
CA HIS A 285 10.99 -17.35 2.61
C HIS A 285 11.48 -17.62 4.04
N ARG A 286 10.63 -18.14 4.93
CA ARG A 286 11.09 -18.73 6.20
C ARG A 286 11.60 -20.14 5.92
N ILE A 287 12.87 -20.20 5.55
CA ILE A 287 13.65 -21.41 5.40
C ILE A 287 13.71 -22.13 6.75
N GLY A 288 13.25 -23.39 6.79
CA GLY A 288 13.24 -24.20 8.00
C GLY A 288 12.47 -25.50 7.83
N LEU A 289 12.34 -26.27 8.91
CA LEU A 289 11.46 -27.43 8.94
C LEU A 289 10.04 -26.98 9.29
N HIS A 290 9.09 -27.31 8.41
CA HIS A 290 7.66 -27.08 8.64
C HIS A 290 7.03 -28.44 8.95
N GLY A 291 6.33 -28.58 10.08
CA GLY A 291 5.64 -29.84 10.41
C GLY A 291 4.45 -30.12 9.49
N ASP A 292 3.79 -31.28 9.65
CA ASP A 292 2.60 -31.65 8.85
C ASP A 292 1.43 -30.65 8.99
N SER A 293 1.47 -29.83 10.04
CA SER A 293 0.76 -28.56 10.07
C SER A 293 1.54 -27.55 9.22
N ALA A 294 1.33 -27.59 7.91
CA ALA A 294 1.79 -26.53 7.01
C ALA A 294 1.44 -25.15 7.61
N PRO A 295 2.17 -24.06 7.27
CA PRO A 295 1.88 -22.71 7.77
C PRO A 295 0.43 -22.21 7.51
N GLY A 296 -0.42 -22.98 6.82
CA GLY A 296 -1.81 -22.68 6.51
C GLY A 296 -2.85 -22.95 7.61
N THR A 297 -2.55 -23.68 8.70
CA THR A 297 -3.60 -24.13 9.65
C THR A 297 -3.24 -23.97 11.13
N VAL A 298 -2.89 -22.76 11.58
CA VAL A 298 -3.04 -22.45 13.01
C VAL A 298 -4.52 -22.20 13.29
N ARG A 299 -5.18 -23.22 13.86
CA ARG A 299 -6.57 -23.17 14.33
C ARG A 299 -6.76 -21.95 15.25
N ARG A 300 -7.60 -20.98 14.86
CA ARG A 300 -7.98 -19.83 15.71
C ARG A 300 -8.58 -20.38 17.01
N GLN A 301 -7.84 -20.30 18.10
CA GLN A 301 -8.44 -20.42 19.43
C GLN A 301 -9.05 -19.05 19.77
N SER A 302 -10.38 -19.01 19.89
CA SER A 302 -11.12 -17.86 20.40
C SER A 302 -10.76 -17.64 21.89
N GLY A 303 -10.36 -16.41 22.26
CA GLY A 303 -10.37 -16.00 23.68
C GLY A 303 -9.08 -15.40 24.28
N ARG A 304 -8.04 -15.07 23.50
CA ARG A 304 -6.90 -14.28 24.04
C ARG A 304 -6.79 -12.90 23.39
N PRO A 305 -6.80 -11.80 24.17
CA PRO A 305 -6.50 -10.46 23.69
C PRO A 305 -4.98 -10.27 23.70
N ASP A 306 -4.32 -10.32 22.53
CA ASP A 306 -2.95 -9.74 22.31
C ASP A 306 -2.41 -9.85 20.87
N GLY A 307 -3.23 -10.22 19.87
CA GLY A 307 -2.78 -10.46 18.48
C GLY A 307 -2.55 -9.23 17.59
N ASP A 308 -2.45 -8.02 18.16
CA ASP A 308 -2.27 -6.76 17.42
C ASP A 308 -1.29 -5.77 18.05
N ALA A 309 -0.66 -6.11 19.16
CA ALA A 309 0.42 -5.26 19.62
C ALA A 309 1.51 -5.22 18.54
N LEU A 310 1.97 -4.00 18.27
CA LEU A 310 2.98 -3.70 17.28
C LEU A 310 4.30 -3.47 17.99
N GLU A 311 5.35 -4.12 17.51
CA GLU A 311 6.72 -3.88 17.92
C GLU A 311 7.59 -3.44 16.73
N PRO A 312 8.57 -2.54 16.94
CA PRO A 312 9.52 -2.18 15.90
C PRO A 312 10.28 -3.40 15.39
N LEU A 313 10.48 -3.47 14.08
CA LEU A 313 11.29 -4.52 13.46
C LEU A 313 12.80 -4.23 13.60
N HIS A 314 13.18 -2.97 13.40
CA HIS A 314 14.55 -2.46 13.53
C HIS A 314 14.75 -1.81 14.90
N ASP A 315 16.00 -1.63 15.32
CA ASP A 315 16.30 -0.89 16.54
C ASP A 315 16.01 0.61 16.35
N LEU A 316 15.03 1.13 17.09
CA LEU A 316 14.68 2.54 17.10
C LEU A 316 15.21 3.27 18.34
N SER A 317 16.08 2.63 19.15
CA SER A 317 16.58 3.18 20.41
C SER A 317 17.26 4.55 20.26
N GLY A 318 17.89 4.81 19.11
CA GLY A 318 18.50 6.09 18.77
C GLY A 318 17.52 7.26 18.57
N TYR A 319 16.22 6.99 18.38
CA TYR A 319 15.20 8.02 18.25
C TYR A 319 14.73 8.52 19.62
N HIS A 320 14.36 9.81 19.71
CA HIS A 320 13.75 10.36 20.92
C HIS A 320 12.47 9.58 21.30
N GLN A 321 12.17 9.45 22.59
CA GLN A 321 11.01 8.69 23.08
C GLN A 321 9.70 9.17 22.44
N LEU A 322 9.51 10.49 22.29
CA LEU A 322 8.33 11.06 21.65
C LEU A 322 8.21 10.66 20.18
N ASP A 323 9.32 10.63 19.41
CA ASP A 323 9.29 10.20 18.01
C ASP A 323 8.96 8.70 17.89
N ARG A 324 9.45 7.86 18.82
CA ARG A 324 9.07 6.43 18.87
C ARG A 324 7.58 6.24 19.19
N GLN A 325 7.04 6.98 20.16
CA GLN A 325 5.62 6.95 20.53
C GLN A 325 4.74 7.46 19.39
N ARG A 326 5.14 8.56 18.75
CA ARG A 326 4.52 9.11 17.54
C ARG A 326 4.41 8.06 16.45
N SER A 327 5.52 7.42 16.09
CA SER A 327 5.52 6.39 15.05
C SER A 327 4.65 5.18 15.43
N LEU A 328 4.67 4.74 16.69
CA LEU A 328 3.79 3.65 17.15
C LEU A 328 2.31 4.03 17.06
N GLY A 329 1.94 5.26 17.45
CA GLY A 329 0.57 5.77 17.35
C GLY A 329 0.08 5.76 15.89
N LEU A 330 0.85 6.39 14.99
CA LEU A 330 0.53 6.42 13.56
C LEU A 330 0.46 5.02 12.94
N ALA A 331 1.37 4.11 13.31
CA ALA A 331 1.37 2.73 12.82
C ALA A 331 0.15 1.94 13.33
N THR A 332 -0.28 2.22 14.57
CA THR A 332 -1.47 1.61 15.17
C THR A 332 -2.73 2.00 14.40
N LEU A 333 -2.89 3.27 14.02
CA LEU A 333 -4.02 3.68 13.17
C LEU A 333 -3.95 3.06 11.77
N LYS A 334 -2.76 2.99 11.15
CA LYS A 334 -2.61 2.28 9.85
C LYS A 334 -3.11 0.84 9.93
N ARG A 335 -2.94 0.17 11.09
CA ARG A 335 -3.47 -1.18 11.30
C ARG A 335 -5.00 -1.22 11.32
N VAL A 336 -5.67 -0.19 11.84
CA VAL A 336 -7.13 -0.06 11.81
C VAL A 336 -7.64 -0.05 10.37
N PHE A 337 -7.05 0.75 9.49
CA PHE A 337 -7.48 0.82 8.08
C PHE A 337 -7.32 -0.51 7.36
N GLN A 338 -6.25 -1.27 7.64
CA GLN A 338 -6.06 -2.60 7.06
C GLN A 338 -7.09 -3.64 7.56
N LEU A 339 -7.64 -3.47 8.76
CA LEU A 339 -8.71 -4.32 9.30
C LEU A 339 -10.10 -3.88 8.81
N GLY A 340 -10.22 -2.64 8.35
CA GLY A 340 -11.49 -1.95 8.11
C GLY A 340 -11.93 -1.17 9.35
N ILE A 341 -12.29 0.10 9.14
CA ILE A 341 -12.86 0.97 10.18
C ILE A 341 -14.20 0.39 10.62
N GLY A 342 -14.43 0.31 11.93
CA GLY A 342 -15.69 -0.21 12.47
C GLY A 342 -15.91 -1.71 12.27
N SER A 343 -14.89 -2.48 11.88
CA SER A 343 -14.96 -3.94 11.69
C SER A 343 -15.09 -4.75 13.00
N GLY A 344 -15.42 -4.10 14.11
CA GLY A 344 -15.69 -4.72 15.42
C GLY A 344 -14.80 -4.20 16.55
N PRO A 345 -14.92 -4.79 17.77
CA PRO A 345 -14.26 -4.31 18.99
C PRO A 345 -12.73 -4.19 18.88
N ARG A 346 -12.11 -5.08 18.09
CA ARG A 346 -10.66 -5.09 17.83
C ARG A 346 -10.19 -3.84 17.08
N SER A 347 -10.96 -3.40 16.08
CA SER A 347 -10.69 -2.18 15.31
C SER A 347 -10.82 -0.94 16.21
N GLN A 348 -11.85 -0.93 17.06
CA GLN A 348 -12.06 0.15 18.04
C GLN A 348 -10.93 0.24 19.06
N GLN A 349 -10.49 -0.89 19.64
CA GLN A 349 -9.39 -0.89 20.62
C GLN A 349 -8.09 -0.30 20.05
N LEU A 350 -7.79 -0.57 18.77
CA LEU A 350 -6.63 0.01 18.09
C LEU A 350 -6.81 1.49 17.79
N TRP A 351 -8.03 1.91 17.44
CA TRP A 351 -8.38 3.33 17.29
C TRP A 351 -8.13 4.09 18.59
N ASP A 352 -8.67 3.61 19.71
CA ASP A 352 -8.53 4.23 21.03
C ASP A 352 -7.06 4.26 21.49
N ARG A 353 -6.30 3.19 21.21
CA ARG A 353 -4.86 3.14 21.50
C ARG A 353 -4.08 4.17 20.69
N SER A 354 -4.38 4.31 19.39
CA SER A 354 -3.75 5.33 18.55
C SER A 354 -4.07 6.73 19.07
N GLU A 355 -5.33 6.99 19.39
CA GLU A 355 -5.77 8.28 19.95
C GLU A 355 -5.03 8.61 21.24
N THR A 356 -4.96 7.66 22.17
CA THR A 356 -4.25 7.84 23.44
C THR A 356 -2.78 8.18 23.24
N LEU A 357 -2.07 7.43 22.38
CA LEU A 357 -0.65 7.64 22.11
C LEU A 357 -0.40 9.02 21.49
N LEU A 358 -1.20 9.40 20.49
CA LEU A 358 -1.00 10.65 19.76
C LEU A 358 -1.41 11.88 20.57
N LEU A 359 -2.45 11.78 21.40
CA LEU A 359 -2.81 12.83 22.35
C LEU A 359 -1.71 13.07 23.39
N GLN A 360 -1.10 11.99 23.89
CA GLN A 360 0.01 12.09 24.84
C GLN A 360 1.24 12.75 24.19
N VAL A 361 1.60 12.31 22.98
CA VAL A 361 2.71 12.91 22.20
C VAL A 361 2.49 14.40 21.95
N HIS A 362 1.27 14.81 21.58
CA HIS A 362 0.90 16.21 21.42
C HIS A 362 1.01 16.98 22.76
N LYS A 363 0.48 16.42 23.84
CA LYS A 363 0.51 17.01 25.18
C LYS A 363 1.94 17.21 25.70
N ASP A 364 2.85 16.30 25.37
CA ASP A 364 4.26 16.36 25.73
C ASP A 364 5.08 17.31 24.81
N GLY A 365 4.42 18.03 23.91
CA GLY A 365 4.99 19.14 23.17
C GLY A 365 5.58 18.79 21.80
N LEU A 366 5.34 17.58 21.27
CA LEU A 366 5.79 17.25 19.91
C LEU A 366 4.93 17.97 18.87
N SER A 367 5.48 19.01 18.25
CA SER A 367 4.86 19.68 17.09
C SER A 367 5.10 18.87 15.82
N ASP A 368 4.08 18.17 15.33
CA ASP A 368 4.13 17.40 14.09
C ASP A 368 2.79 17.44 13.32
N PRO A 369 2.77 17.96 12.08
CA PRO A 369 1.51 18.08 11.34
C PRO A 369 0.85 16.74 11.00
N ASP A 370 1.61 15.63 10.91
CA ASP A 370 1.03 14.31 10.69
C ASP A 370 0.26 13.82 11.93
N VAL A 371 0.78 14.07 13.13
CA VAL A 371 0.08 13.82 14.40
C VAL A 371 -1.19 14.67 14.45
N GLU A 372 -1.09 15.97 14.19
CA GLU A 372 -2.24 16.89 14.21
C GLU A 372 -3.35 16.46 13.24
N ALA A 373 -3.00 16.17 11.98
CA ALA A 373 -3.97 15.69 10.99
C ALA A 373 -4.60 14.34 11.39
N THR A 374 -3.82 13.46 12.02
CA THR A 374 -4.32 12.17 12.49
C THR A 374 -5.27 12.33 13.68
N LEU A 375 -4.95 13.21 14.63
CA LEU A 375 -5.84 13.55 15.74
C LEU A 375 -7.14 14.19 15.25
N ALA A 376 -7.08 15.03 14.21
CA ALA A 376 -8.27 15.57 13.57
C ALA A 376 -9.20 14.47 13.04
N GLN A 377 -8.63 13.40 12.48
CA GLN A 377 -9.40 12.24 12.01
C GLN A 377 -9.96 11.41 13.17
N LEU A 378 -9.14 11.11 14.18
CA LEU A 378 -9.52 10.27 15.32
C LEU A 378 -10.67 10.89 16.13
N LEU A 379 -10.57 12.20 16.38
CA LEU A 379 -11.52 12.95 17.19
C LEU A 379 -12.72 13.47 16.39
N PHE A 380 -12.77 13.24 15.08
CA PHE A 380 -13.78 13.86 14.22
C PHE A 380 -15.22 13.56 14.67
N ALA A 381 -15.49 12.30 15.05
CA ALA A 381 -16.81 11.84 15.48
C ALA A 381 -17.09 12.13 16.96
N THR A 382 -16.07 12.07 17.82
CA THR A 382 -16.21 12.12 19.28
C THR A 382 -16.04 13.53 19.87
N ASN A 383 -15.17 14.35 19.28
CA ASN A 383 -14.89 15.71 19.71
C ASN A 383 -14.60 16.64 18.51
N PRO A 384 -15.63 17.01 17.73
CA PRO A 384 -15.46 17.74 16.47
C PRO A 384 -14.82 19.12 16.64
N ASN A 385 -15.01 19.78 17.79
CA ASN A 385 -14.38 21.09 18.04
C ASN A 385 -12.87 20.95 18.26
N GLN A 386 -12.43 19.88 18.92
CA GLN A 386 -11.00 19.59 19.07
C GLN A 386 -10.39 19.12 17.75
N ALA A 387 -11.11 18.29 17.00
CA ALA A 387 -10.70 17.84 15.67
C ALA A 387 -10.40 19.02 14.72
N VAL A 388 -11.25 20.04 14.70
CA VAL A 388 -11.03 21.27 13.91
C VAL A 388 -9.75 21.99 14.30
N ARG A 389 -9.46 22.13 15.61
CA ARG A 389 -8.23 22.80 16.06
C ARG A 389 -6.97 22.06 15.60
N HIS A 390 -6.99 20.73 15.69
CA HIS A 390 -5.89 19.91 15.19
C HIS A 390 -5.77 19.99 13.67
N ALA A 391 -6.88 19.99 12.92
CA ALA A 391 -6.84 20.17 11.47
C ALA A 391 -6.25 21.53 11.06
N GLU A 392 -6.66 22.62 11.72
CA GLU A 392 -6.10 23.95 11.50
C GLU A 392 -4.60 24.01 11.85
N ALA A 393 -4.19 23.37 12.96
CA ALA A 393 -2.78 23.28 13.35
C ALA A 393 -1.94 22.53 12.31
N ALA A 394 -2.47 21.41 11.80
CA ALA A 394 -1.81 20.61 10.76
C ALA A 394 -1.56 21.44 9.49
N LEU A 395 -2.57 22.18 9.03
CA LEU A 395 -2.50 22.97 7.78
C LEU A 395 -1.61 24.21 7.86
N LYS A 396 -1.21 24.65 9.06
CA LYS A 396 -0.22 25.73 9.22
C LYS A 396 1.18 25.32 8.75
N ASN A 397 1.47 24.02 8.72
CA ASN A 397 2.78 23.53 8.28
C ASN A 397 2.81 23.38 6.76
N PRO A 398 3.66 24.11 6.01
CA PRO A 398 3.70 24.01 4.56
C PRO A 398 4.19 22.63 4.07
N THR A 399 4.99 21.92 4.87
CA THR A 399 5.57 20.61 4.51
C THR A 399 4.72 19.42 4.95
N ILE A 400 3.46 19.64 5.38
CA ILE A 400 2.53 18.54 5.70
C ILE A 400 2.35 17.63 4.49
N LYS A 401 2.32 16.32 4.74
CA LYS A 401 2.13 15.29 3.71
C LYS A 401 0.75 15.43 3.06
N VAL A 402 0.62 14.97 1.81
CA VAL A 402 -0.63 15.08 1.06
C VAL A 402 -1.77 14.33 1.76
N GLU A 403 -1.52 13.14 2.31
CA GLU A 403 -2.49 12.33 3.05
C GLU A 403 -2.98 13.07 4.31
N SER A 404 -2.05 13.60 5.08
CA SER A 404 -2.34 14.39 6.29
C SER A 404 -3.13 15.66 5.94
N ARG A 405 -2.77 16.34 4.85
CA ARG A 405 -3.51 17.50 4.34
C ARG A 405 -4.93 17.14 3.93
N LEU A 406 -5.14 16.02 3.23
CA LEU A 406 -6.48 15.54 2.86
C LEU A 406 -7.35 15.30 4.09
N ASN A 407 -6.81 14.62 5.11
CA ASN A 407 -7.54 14.35 6.36
C ASN A 407 -7.95 15.65 7.07
N ALA A 408 -7.03 16.60 7.18
CA ALA A 408 -7.29 17.90 7.80
C ALA A 408 -8.34 18.72 7.02
N LEU A 409 -8.20 18.82 5.69
CA LEU A 409 -9.15 19.53 4.84
C LEU A 409 -10.55 18.91 4.89
N TYR A 410 -10.64 17.57 4.87
CA TYR A 410 -11.92 16.88 4.97
C TYR A 410 -12.61 17.10 6.32
N ALA A 411 -11.86 17.05 7.42
CA ALA A 411 -12.38 17.36 8.74
C ALA A 411 -12.96 18.79 8.81
N LEU A 412 -12.26 19.77 8.25
CA LEU A 412 -12.71 21.17 8.23
C LEU A 412 -13.93 21.38 7.32
N ALA A 413 -13.90 20.84 6.10
CA ALA A 413 -15.03 20.88 5.17
C ALA A 413 -16.30 20.29 5.81
N SER A 414 -16.19 19.07 6.33
CA SER A 414 -17.30 18.35 6.94
C SER A 414 -17.84 19.06 8.19
N HIS A 415 -16.95 19.61 9.02
CA HIS A 415 -17.36 20.43 10.16
C HIS A 415 -18.20 21.65 9.73
N HIS A 416 -17.71 22.45 8.77
CA HIS A 416 -18.42 23.63 8.31
C HIS A 416 -19.73 23.30 7.59
N HIS A 417 -19.75 22.22 6.81
CA HIS A 417 -20.95 21.68 6.20
C HIS A 417 -22.02 21.35 7.27
N SER A 418 -21.65 20.62 8.33
CA SER A 418 -22.58 20.25 9.42
C SER A 418 -23.15 21.46 10.17
N ARG A 419 -22.41 22.56 10.20
CA ARG A 419 -22.80 23.84 10.84
C ARG A 419 -23.55 24.78 9.91
N ARG A 420 -23.91 24.35 8.69
CA ARG A 420 -24.57 25.16 7.66
C ARG A 420 -23.78 26.45 7.34
N ARG A 421 -22.47 26.33 7.22
CA ARG A 421 -21.54 27.41 6.80
C ARG A 421 -20.97 27.08 5.41
N PRO A 422 -21.77 27.15 4.33
CA PRO A 422 -21.37 26.64 3.03
C PRO A 422 -20.17 27.37 2.43
N GLU A 423 -19.99 28.67 2.71
CA GLU A 423 -18.84 29.45 2.21
C GLU A 423 -17.51 28.83 2.64
N LYS A 424 -17.35 28.65 3.96
CA LYS A 424 -16.14 28.04 4.54
C LYS A 424 -15.97 26.59 4.13
N SER A 425 -17.07 25.84 4.03
CA SER A 425 -17.00 24.45 3.56
C SER A 425 -16.49 24.38 2.13
N LEU A 426 -16.93 25.28 1.25
CA LEU A 426 -16.52 25.33 -0.15
C LEU A 426 -15.04 25.69 -0.31
N GLU A 427 -14.49 26.58 0.53
CA GLU A 427 -13.05 26.92 0.54
C GLU A 427 -12.14 25.68 0.73
N TYR A 428 -12.53 24.76 1.62
CA TYR A 428 -11.80 23.52 1.85
C TYR A 428 -12.10 22.46 0.78
N LEU A 429 -13.35 22.36 0.32
CA LEU A 429 -13.74 21.43 -0.76
C LEU A 429 -13.04 21.76 -2.08
N ASP A 430 -12.90 23.04 -2.43
CA ASP A 430 -12.21 23.46 -3.65
C ASP A 430 -10.71 23.09 -3.63
N GLN A 431 -10.12 22.92 -2.45
CA GLN A 431 -8.77 22.35 -2.30
C GLN A 431 -8.79 20.83 -2.42
N LEU A 432 -9.73 20.14 -1.76
CA LEU A 432 -9.85 18.67 -1.80
C LEU A 432 -9.99 18.14 -3.23
N ILE A 433 -10.91 18.71 -4.01
CA ILE A 433 -11.20 18.25 -5.40
C ILE A 433 -10.03 18.50 -6.36
N ARG A 434 -9.07 19.35 -6.01
CA ARG A 434 -7.82 19.53 -6.76
C ARG A 434 -6.82 18.43 -6.45
N ILE A 435 -6.80 17.94 -5.20
CA ILE A 435 -5.79 16.99 -4.71
C ILE A 435 -6.21 15.55 -4.98
N ARG A 436 -7.52 15.23 -4.89
CA ARG A 436 -8.06 13.87 -5.13
C ARG A 436 -9.38 13.87 -5.90
N ARG A 437 -9.67 12.76 -6.56
CA ARG A 437 -10.98 12.43 -7.16
C ARG A 437 -11.85 11.66 -6.17
N SER A 438 -12.89 12.29 -5.64
CA SER A 438 -13.82 11.65 -4.69
C SER A 438 -15.27 12.06 -4.93
N ALA A 439 -16.18 11.09 -5.06
CA ALA A 439 -17.61 11.37 -5.24
C ALA A 439 -18.20 12.12 -4.04
N LEU A 440 -17.76 11.78 -2.82
CA LEU A 440 -18.25 12.38 -1.58
C LEU A 440 -17.87 13.87 -1.46
N ASP A 441 -16.68 14.26 -1.92
CA ASP A 441 -16.27 15.67 -1.93
C ASP A 441 -17.17 16.48 -2.88
N TRP A 442 -17.47 15.94 -4.06
CA TRP A 442 -18.36 16.56 -5.05
C TRP A 442 -19.83 16.60 -4.58
N GLU A 443 -20.30 15.56 -3.90
CA GLU A 443 -21.63 15.54 -3.29
C GLU A 443 -21.75 16.64 -2.21
N MET A 444 -20.80 16.70 -1.28
CA MET A 444 -20.78 17.72 -0.22
C MET A 444 -20.72 19.14 -0.81
N ARG A 445 -19.96 19.32 -1.89
CA ARG A 445 -19.90 20.58 -2.64
C ARG A 445 -21.26 20.96 -3.23
N GLY A 446 -21.94 20.03 -3.88
CA GLY A 446 -23.28 20.23 -4.42
C GLY A 446 -24.29 20.62 -3.34
N LEU A 447 -24.26 19.95 -2.19
CA LEU A 447 -25.11 20.28 -1.05
C LEU A 447 -24.84 21.70 -0.51
N CYS A 448 -23.58 22.12 -0.41
CA CYS A 448 -23.23 23.49 0.00
C CYS A 448 -23.73 24.54 -1.01
N GLN A 449 -23.67 24.23 -2.31
CA GLN A 449 -24.16 25.12 -3.36
C GLN A 449 -25.68 25.26 -3.36
N LEU A 450 -26.42 24.20 -3.03
CA LEU A 450 -27.87 24.28 -2.80
C LEU A 450 -28.20 25.20 -1.63
N GLN A 451 -27.44 25.14 -0.53
CA GLN A 451 -27.62 26.06 0.61
C GLN A 451 -27.42 27.53 0.18
N GLN A 452 -26.52 27.79 -0.76
CA GLN A 452 -26.29 29.11 -1.37
C GLN A 452 -27.27 29.46 -2.51
N ARG A 453 -28.27 28.61 -2.79
CA ARG A 453 -29.22 28.76 -3.91
C ARG A 453 -28.55 28.81 -5.30
N LYS A 454 -27.33 28.28 -5.42
CA LYS A 454 -26.58 28.19 -6.69
C LYS A 454 -26.95 26.90 -7.44
N LEU A 455 -28.21 26.81 -7.87
CA LEU A 455 -28.78 25.58 -8.42
C LEU A 455 -28.00 24.99 -9.62
N PRO A 456 -27.59 25.76 -10.65
CA PRO A 456 -26.84 25.19 -11.78
C PRO A 456 -25.52 24.56 -11.36
N ALA A 457 -24.77 25.23 -10.47
CA ALA A 457 -23.50 24.74 -9.95
C ALA A 457 -23.69 23.48 -9.08
N ALA A 458 -24.75 23.44 -8.27
CA ALA A 458 -25.08 22.28 -7.46
C ALA A 458 -25.37 21.04 -8.30
N ILE A 459 -26.19 21.18 -9.35
CA ILE A 459 -26.49 20.09 -10.28
C ILE A 459 -25.20 19.59 -10.95
N GLN A 460 -24.33 20.49 -11.41
CA GLN A 460 -23.05 20.10 -11.99
C GLN A 460 -22.20 19.29 -11.01
N SER A 461 -22.05 19.76 -9.76
CA SER A 461 -21.27 19.04 -8.74
C SER A 461 -21.87 17.66 -8.43
N LEU A 462 -23.19 17.55 -8.34
CA LEU A 462 -23.88 16.28 -8.09
C LEU A 462 -23.78 15.32 -9.28
N GLU A 463 -23.85 15.82 -10.51
CA GLU A 463 -23.60 15.02 -11.72
C GLU A 463 -22.15 14.49 -11.73
N THR A 464 -21.17 15.33 -11.39
CA THR A 464 -19.77 14.88 -11.23
C THR A 464 -19.65 13.80 -10.15
N ALA A 465 -20.34 13.95 -9.01
CA ALA A 465 -20.33 12.96 -7.94
C ALA A 465 -20.82 11.58 -8.45
N VAL A 466 -21.93 11.54 -9.19
CA VAL A 466 -22.48 10.27 -9.72
C VAL A 466 -21.76 9.74 -10.96
N THR A 467 -20.95 10.57 -11.63
CA THR A 467 -19.99 10.09 -12.64
C THR A 467 -18.80 9.40 -11.97
N ILE A 468 -18.34 9.88 -10.81
CA ILE A 468 -17.25 9.26 -10.04
C ILE A 468 -17.75 7.97 -9.37
N ASP A 469 -18.90 8.04 -8.71
CA ASP A 469 -19.57 6.91 -8.06
C ASP A 469 -20.98 6.71 -8.63
N PRO A 470 -21.14 5.85 -9.65
CA PRO A 470 -22.45 5.59 -10.22
C PRO A 470 -23.38 4.77 -9.33
N GLU A 471 -22.92 4.30 -8.16
CA GLU A 471 -23.73 3.64 -7.14
C GLU A 471 -24.18 4.61 -6.01
N LEU A 472 -23.80 5.91 -6.07
CA LEU A 472 -24.12 6.93 -5.06
C LEU A 472 -25.61 7.32 -5.06
N LEU A 473 -26.41 6.53 -4.36
CA LEU A 473 -27.87 6.70 -4.27
C LEU A 473 -28.35 8.08 -3.80
N PRO A 474 -27.78 8.71 -2.75
CA PRO A 474 -28.30 9.98 -2.25
C PRO A 474 -28.18 11.11 -3.29
N ALA A 475 -27.06 11.19 -4.00
CA ALA A 475 -26.87 12.15 -5.09
C ALA A 475 -27.84 11.91 -6.25
N HIS A 476 -28.13 10.66 -6.61
CA HIS A 476 -29.15 10.34 -7.62
C HIS A 476 -30.57 10.75 -7.19
N ASP A 477 -30.95 10.53 -5.93
CA ASP A 477 -32.26 10.95 -5.42
C ASP A 477 -32.40 12.48 -5.49
N LEU A 478 -31.36 13.19 -5.07
CA LEU A 478 -31.33 14.65 -5.11
C LEU A 478 -31.42 15.19 -6.54
N LEU A 479 -30.60 14.67 -7.47
CA LEU A 479 -30.66 15.05 -8.89
C LEU A 479 -32.05 14.82 -9.50
N ALA A 480 -32.70 13.69 -9.19
CA ALA A 480 -34.05 13.42 -9.69
C ALA A 480 -35.05 14.49 -9.26
N ARG A 481 -35.04 14.88 -7.98
CA ARG A 481 -35.91 15.95 -7.45
C ARG A 481 -35.61 17.29 -8.10
N LEU A 482 -34.34 17.67 -8.17
CA LEU A 482 -33.92 18.94 -8.78
C LEU A 482 -34.32 19.04 -10.26
N TYR A 483 -34.23 17.93 -11.01
CA TYR A 483 -34.66 17.89 -12.40
C TYR A 483 -36.18 17.92 -12.55
N ASP A 484 -36.95 17.33 -11.63
CA ASP A 484 -38.40 17.48 -11.62
C ASP A 484 -38.81 18.94 -11.40
N ASP A 485 -38.19 19.62 -10.42
CA ASP A 485 -38.45 21.03 -10.12
C ASP A 485 -38.12 21.95 -11.31
N LEU A 486 -37.14 21.57 -12.13
CA LEU A 486 -36.76 22.27 -13.36
C LEU A 486 -37.57 21.85 -14.59
N GLY A 487 -38.54 20.94 -14.47
CA GLY A 487 -39.32 20.41 -15.61
C GLY A 487 -38.53 19.49 -16.56
N LYS A 488 -37.31 19.09 -16.19
CA LYS A 488 -36.41 18.21 -16.95
C LYS A 488 -36.74 16.72 -16.73
N LYS A 489 -37.92 16.33 -17.24
CA LYS A 489 -38.51 14.99 -17.02
C LYS A 489 -37.61 13.84 -17.50
N THR A 490 -36.85 14.03 -18.57
CA THR A 490 -35.99 12.98 -19.15
C THR A 490 -34.84 12.63 -18.22
N GLU A 491 -34.16 13.65 -17.69
CA GLU A 491 -33.04 13.54 -16.76
C GLU A 491 -33.49 12.99 -15.41
N SER A 492 -34.62 13.49 -14.88
CA SER A 492 -35.24 12.93 -13.68
C SER A 492 -35.57 11.44 -13.87
N ALA A 493 -36.20 11.07 -14.99
CA ALA A 493 -36.53 9.67 -15.27
C ALA A 493 -35.27 8.79 -15.38
N ARG A 494 -34.15 9.31 -15.91
CA ARG A 494 -32.85 8.64 -15.94
C ARG A 494 -32.36 8.31 -14.52
N HIS A 495 -32.34 9.27 -13.61
CA HIS A 495 -31.92 9.04 -12.22
C HIS A 495 -32.88 8.13 -11.45
N ARG A 496 -34.20 8.26 -11.64
CA ARG A 496 -35.18 7.35 -11.02
C ARG A 496 -35.03 5.90 -11.49
N ARG A 497 -34.73 5.69 -12.78
CA ARG A 497 -34.39 4.36 -13.30
C ARG A 497 -33.11 3.80 -12.65
N ARG A 498 -32.08 4.64 -12.51
CA ARG A 498 -30.81 4.32 -11.83
C ARG A 498 -31.05 3.85 -10.39
N ILE A 499 -31.81 4.62 -9.61
CA ILE A 499 -32.18 4.31 -8.23
C ILE A 499 -32.88 2.96 -8.13
N ARG A 500 -33.93 2.72 -8.91
CA ARG A 500 -34.69 1.46 -8.87
C ARG A 500 -33.80 0.25 -9.14
N ARG A 501 -32.90 0.36 -10.12
CA ARG A 501 -31.97 -0.72 -10.48
C ARG A 501 -30.93 -0.98 -9.39
N LEU A 502 -30.32 0.07 -8.84
CA LEU A 502 -29.37 -0.04 -7.73
C LEU A 502 -30.02 -0.65 -6.48
N GLN A 503 -31.24 -0.21 -6.14
CA GLN A 503 -32.00 -0.78 -5.02
C GLN A 503 -32.29 -2.27 -5.23
N ALA A 504 -32.60 -2.70 -6.46
CA ALA A 504 -32.78 -4.12 -6.78
C ALA A 504 -31.47 -4.91 -6.59
N ILE A 505 -30.34 -4.38 -7.06
CA ILE A 505 -29.00 -4.98 -6.90
C ILE A 505 -28.63 -5.06 -5.41
N PHE A 506 -28.83 -4.00 -4.63
CA PHE A 506 -28.50 -4.02 -3.20
C PHE A 506 -29.39 -4.97 -2.41
N ARG A 507 -30.66 -5.11 -2.79
CA ARG A 507 -31.55 -6.14 -2.21
C ARG A 507 -31.08 -7.56 -2.54
N SER A 508 -30.58 -7.81 -3.75
CA SER A 508 -30.05 -9.12 -4.13
C SER A 508 -28.70 -9.42 -3.47
N ARG A 509 -27.86 -8.40 -3.20
CA ARG A 509 -26.56 -8.56 -2.51
C ARG A 509 -26.70 -8.83 -1.00
N ARG A 510 -27.86 -8.52 -0.39
CA ARG A 510 -28.17 -8.78 1.04
C ARG A 510 -28.74 -10.17 1.31
N ARG A 511 -29.16 -10.88 0.27
CA ARG A 511 -29.56 -12.30 0.33
C ARG A 511 -28.36 -13.16 -0.02
#